data_AF-A0AAU1NDQ3-F1
#
_entry.id   AF-A0AAU1NDQ3-F1
#
_cell.length_a   1.000
_cell.length_b   1.000
_cell.length_c   1.000
_cell.angle_alpha   90.00
_cell.angle_beta   90.00
_cell.angle_gamma   90.00
#
_symmetry.space_group_name_H-M   'P 1'
#
loop_
_entity.id
_entity.type
_entity.pdbx_description
1 polymer ?
#
loop_
_entity_poly.entity_id
_entity_poly.type
_entity_poly.pdbx_seq_one_letter_code
_entity_poly.pdbx_strand_id
1 'polypeptide(L)'
;METTSRVGAQAPAAEGAPEVLTARRTVDGYLLAPFPWYGLDEAYTGPRWLMQVGTSAEGAVEHGSIGHGDEPTLRSEGPAGRDAKERFTAVVTVAASPVRRSADGTGVLEATSVSSAAWLAGVGLLNVTWPGQMDHTLRDDWLDQQTETAWVLADDLEGADWTMLSLPVDGVPTPFHYRESEFGWILAGSTQQGVHLGAYGRGMSAYGLGFSMIKDIGAYEA
;
A
#
# COMPACT_ATOMS: atom_id res chain seq x y z
N MET A 1 -31.67 59.38 17.60
CA MET A 1 -30.30 59.40 17.04
C MET A 1 -29.98 57.99 16.63
N GLU A 2 -30.03 57.72 15.34
CA GLU A 2 -29.58 56.48 14.70
C GLU A 2 -28.10 56.60 14.37
N THR A 3 -27.30 55.55 14.60
CA THR A 3 -25.91 55.47 14.12
C THR A 3 -25.65 54.11 13.47
N THR A 4 -25.70 54.17 12.14
CA THR A 4 -25.01 53.42 11.09
C THR A 4 -24.00 52.30 11.44
N SER A 5 -24.29 51.13 10.84
CA SER A 5 -23.41 50.15 10.19
C SER A 5 -22.02 50.64 9.72
N ARG A 6 -20.95 49.81 9.85
CA ARG A 6 -20.47 48.82 8.83
C ARG A 6 -19.03 48.30 9.17
N VAL A 7 -18.77 47.07 8.71
CA VAL A 7 -17.48 46.40 8.39
C VAL A 7 -16.64 45.80 9.54
N GLY A 8 -16.77 44.48 9.70
CA GLY A 8 -15.69 43.60 10.16
C GLY A 8 -15.31 42.68 8.99
N ALA A 9 -14.04 42.75 8.58
CA ALA A 9 -13.50 42.09 7.41
C ALA A 9 -13.68 40.56 7.45
N GLN A 10 -14.21 40.02 6.35
CA GLN A 10 -14.22 38.59 6.07
C GLN A 10 -12.79 38.17 5.72
N ALA A 11 -12.18 37.35 6.59
CA ALA A 11 -10.97 36.64 6.22
C ALA A 11 -11.31 35.66 5.07
N PRO A 12 -10.51 35.59 4.00
CA PRO A 12 -10.72 34.57 2.99
C PRO A 12 -10.48 33.20 3.64
N ALA A 13 -11.47 32.33 3.53
CA ALA A 13 -11.35 30.93 3.90
C ALA A 13 -10.20 30.32 3.10
N ALA A 14 -9.19 29.81 3.80
CA ALA A 14 -8.14 29.00 3.21
C ALA A 14 -8.68 27.60 2.90
N GLU A 15 -9.55 27.49 1.90
CA GLU A 15 -9.92 26.23 1.27
C GLU A 15 -8.79 25.85 0.30
N GLY A 16 -7.92 24.90 0.70
CA GLY A 16 -6.86 24.35 -0.16
C GLY A 16 -5.48 24.15 0.48
N ALA A 17 -5.26 24.61 1.72
CA ALA A 17 -3.94 24.53 2.35
C ALA A 17 -3.58 23.16 3.01
N PRO A 18 -4.49 22.43 3.68
CA PRO A 18 -4.09 21.19 4.36
C PRO A 18 -3.82 20.05 3.39
N GLU A 19 -4.70 19.87 2.40
CA GLU A 19 -4.71 18.73 1.47
C GLU A 19 -3.53 18.77 0.48
N VAL A 20 -3.21 19.96 -0.05
CA VAL A 20 -2.06 20.17 -0.94
C VAL A 20 -0.73 19.96 -0.20
N LEU A 21 -0.65 20.28 1.10
CA LEU A 21 0.55 20.05 1.90
C LEU A 21 0.74 18.57 2.25
N THR A 22 -0.32 17.82 2.53
CA THR A 22 -0.26 16.37 2.70
C THR A 22 0.12 15.66 1.41
N ALA A 23 -0.54 15.99 0.29
CA ALA A 23 -0.24 15.44 -1.03
C ALA A 23 1.24 15.66 -1.41
N ARG A 24 1.74 16.88 -1.20
CA ARG A 24 3.14 17.22 -1.49
C ARG A 24 4.14 16.48 -0.60
N ARG A 25 3.83 16.31 0.69
CA ARG A 25 4.64 15.52 1.62
C ARG A 25 4.64 14.03 1.26
N THR A 26 3.53 13.51 0.76
CA THR A 26 3.44 12.14 0.26
C THR A 26 4.41 11.96 -0.91
N VAL A 27 4.32 12.79 -1.96
CA VAL A 27 5.22 12.71 -3.14
C VAL A 27 6.69 12.88 -2.75
N ASP A 28 7.01 13.83 -1.87
CA ASP A 28 8.39 14.05 -1.40
C ASP A 28 8.97 12.78 -0.75
N GLY A 29 8.16 12.01 -0.01
CA GLY A 29 8.56 10.72 0.56
C GLY A 29 8.96 9.69 -0.50
N TYR A 30 8.20 9.59 -1.59
CA TYR A 30 8.57 8.69 -2.70
C TYR A 30 9.85 9.13 -3.40
N LEU A 31 10.06 10.43 -3.59
CA LEU A 31 11.25 10.97 -4.27
C LEU A 31 12.54 10.77 -3.46
N LEU A 32 12.44 10.58 -2.14
CA LEU A 32 13.58 10.29 -1.26
C LEU A 32 14.01 8.82 -1.25
N ALA A 33 13.25 7.92 -1.88
CA ALA A 33 13.57 6.50 -1.88
C ALA A 33 14.84 6.18 -2.69
N PRO A 34 15.78 5.40 -2.14
CA PRO A 34 17.01 5.04 -2.84
C PRO A 34 16.83 3.87 -3.82
N PHE A 35 15.59 3.55 -4.19
CA PHE A 35 15.22 2.39 -5.02
C PHE A 35 14.04 2.74 -5.96
N PRO A 36 13.87 2.01 -7.08
CA PRO A 36 12.78 2.26 -8.01
C PRO A 36 11.43 1.83 -7.44
N TRP A 37 10.40 2.64 -7.67
CA TRP A 37 9.00 2.28 -7.39
C TRP A 37 8.37 1.49 -8.52
N TYR A 38 7.45 0.58 -8.18
CA TYR A 38 6.67 -0.19 -9.15
C TYR A 38 5.17 0.03 -8.97
N GLY A 39 4.45 -0.04 -10.07
CA GLY A 39 2.99 -0.02 -10.12
C GLY A 39 2.48 -0.96 -11.22
N LEU A 40 1.18 -0.91 -11.49
CA LEU A 40 0.61 -1.57 -12.68
C LEU A 40 1.15 -0.91 -13.95
N ASP A 41 1.43 -1.75 -14.94
CA ASP A 41 2.03 -1.32 -16.20
C ASP A 41 1.13 -0.39 -17.04
N GLU A 42 1.64 0.01 -18.20
CA GLU A 42 0.96 0.93 -19.11
C GLU A 42 -0.34 0.33 -19.71
N ALA A 43 -0.59 -0.99 -19.59
CA ALA A 43 -1.87 -1.58 -19.99
C ALA A 43 -3.00 -1.17 -19.05
N TYR A 44 -2.69 -0.84 -17.79
CA TYR A 44 -3.64 -0.22 -16.88
C TYR A 44 -3.76 1.29 -17.16
N THR A 45 -4.99 1.77 -17.40
CA THR A 45 -5.24 3.18 -17.75
C THR A 45 -6.16 3.90 -16.76
N GLY A 46 -6.48 3.27 -15.63
CA GLY A 46 -7.37 3.85 -14.63
C GLY A 46 -6.66 4.78 -13.64
N PRO A 47 -7.39 5.25 -12.61
CA PRO A 47 -6.84 6.12 -11.57
C PRO A 47 -5.69 5.46 -10.82
N ARG A 48 -4.75 6.29 -10.36
CA ARG A 48 -3.60 5.89 -9.57
C ARG A 48 -3.37 6.88 -8.43
N TRP A 49 -3.08 6.36 -7.24
CA TRP A 49 -2.95 7.17 -6.04
C TRP A 49 -1.78 6.70 -5.17
N LEU A 50 -1.17 7.64 -4.44
CA LEU A 50 -0.04 7.39 -3.56
C LEU A 50 -0.49 7.12 -2.13
N MET A 51 0.06 6.08 -1.51
CA MET A 51 -0.09 5.86 -0.06
C MET A 51 1.07 6.49 0.69
N GLN A 52 1.06 6.41 2.03
CA GLN A 52 2.22 6.79 2.81
C GLN A 52 3.40 5.83 2.59
N VAL A 53 4.62 6.37 2.59
CA VAL A 53 5.85 5.59 2.62
C VAL A 53 6.23 5.27 4.07
N GLY A 54 6.82 4.11 4.29
CA GLY A 54 7.40 3.77 5.58
C GLY A 54 8.90 4.00 5.60
N THR A 55 9.38 4.61 6.69
CA THR A 55 10.78 4.98 6.89
C THR A 55 11.39 4.25 8.07
N SER A 56 12.70 3.99 7.99
CA SER A 56 13.52 3.49 9.08
C SER A 56 13.59 4.48 10.24
N ALA A 57 14.11 4.04 11.39
CA ALA A 57 14.40 4.93 12.52
C ALA A 57 15.41 6.04 12.17
N GLU A 58 16.30 5.77 11.21
CA GLU A 58 17.26 6.74 10.65
C GLU A 58 16.66 7.62 9.54
N GLY A 59 15.36 7.44 9.22
CA GLY A 59 14.63 8.24 8.24
C GLY A 59 14.82 7.79 6.78
N ALA A 60 15.44 6.64 6.52
CA ALA A 60 15.56 6.11 5.16
C ALA A 60 14.24 5.45 4.73
N VAL A 61 13.74 5.76 3.53
CA VAL A 61 12.55 5.08 3.00
C VAL A 61 12.86 3.60 2.78
N GLU A 62 11.97 2.73 3.24
CA GLU A 62 12.14 1.27 3.16
C GLU A 62 11.10 0.60 2.30
N HIS A 63 9.90 1.16 2.26
CA HIS A 63 8.77 0.63 1.52
C HIS A 63 7.71 1.70 1.31
N GLY A 64 6.77 1.42 0.42
CA GLY A 64 5.65 2.29 0.09
C GLY A 64 4.70 1.57 -0.87
N SER A 65 3.50 2.10 -1.00
CA SER A 65 2.41 1.43 -1.70
C SER A 65 1.72 2.37 -2.67
N ILE A 66 1.47 1.88 -3.87
CA ILE A 66 0.87 2.67 -4.94
C ILE A 66 -0.42 1.99 -5.36
N GLY A 67 -1.51 2.71 -5.18
CA GLY A 67 -2.85 2.24 -5.45
C GLY A 67 -3.29 2.48 -6.88
N HIS A 68 -4.13 1.59 -7.37
CA HIS A 68 -4.70 1.57 -8.70
C HIS A 68 -6.17 1.23 -8.58
N GLY A 69 -7.02 2.05 -9.19
CA GLY A 69 -8.48 1.83 -9.23
C GLY A 69 -9.18 2.69 -8.19
N ASP A 70 -10.28 2.17 -7.66
CA ASP A 70 -11.03 2.86 -6.61
C ASP A 70 -10.18 2.93 -5.34
N GLU A 71 -9.99 4.11 -4.76
CA GLU A 71 -9.34 4.21 -3.45
C GLU A 71 -10.23 3.51 -2.41
N PRO A 72 -9.73 2.48 -1.69
CA PRO A 72 -10.55 1.68 -0.81
C PRO A 72 -11.00 2.51 0.39
N THR A 73 -12.30 2.58 0.60
CA THR A 73 -12.91 3.16 1.79
C THR A 73 -13.13 2.05 2.83
N LEU A 74 -13.08 2.40 4.13
CA LEU A 74 -13.31 1.42 5.18
C LEU A 74 -14.72 0.83 5.04
N ARG A 75 -14.82 -0.47 4.74
CA ARG A 75 -16.12 -1.15 4.58
C ARG A 75 -16.98 -1.00 5.85
N SER A 76 -18.15 -0.37 5.70
CA SER A 76 -19.25 -0.47 6.66
C SER A 76 -20.28 -1.49 6.15
N GLU A 77 -20.65 -2.48 6.95
CA GLU A 77 -21.70 -3.44 6.58
C GLU A 77 -23.07 -2.75 6.59
N GLY A 78 -23.51 -2.32 5.41
CA GLY A 78 -24.88 -1.89 5.13
C GLY A 78 -25.28 -2.31 3.72
N PRO A 79 -26.57 -2.24 3.35
CA PRO A 79 -27.03 -2.55 1.99
C PRO A 79 -26.31 -1.69 0.92
N ALA A 80 -25.80 -0.51 1.27
CA ALA A 80 -24.96 0.33 0.41
C ALA A 80 -23.49 -0.14 0.29
N GLY A 81 -22.96 -0.89 1.27
CA GLY A 81 -21.57 -1.39 1.29
C GLY A 81 -21.38 -2.77 0.64
N ARG A 82 -22.47 -3.50 0.37
CA ARG A 82 -22.43 -4.75 -0.43
C ARG A 82 -22.30 -4.49 -1.93
N ASP A 83 -22.83 -3.37 -2.42
CA ASP A 83 -22.95 -3.07 -3.85
C ASP A 83 -21.80 -2.19 -4.40
N ALA A 84 -21.09 -1.46 -3.53
CA ALA A 84 -19.82 -0.83 -3.90
C ALA A 84 -18.71 -1.91 -3.93
N LYS A 85 -18.65 -2.66 -5.04
CA LYS A 85 -17.46 -3.47 -5.35
C LYS A 85 -16.33 -2.52 -5.69
N GLU A 86 -15.65 -1.99 -4.69
CA GLU A 86 -14.36 -1.30 -4.87
C GLU A 86 -13.43 -2.23 -5.66
N ARG A 87 -12.98 -1.74 -6.81
CA ARG A 87 -12.05 -2.46 -7.68
C ARG A 87 -10.72 -1.79 -7.59
N PHE A 88 -9.81 -2.41 -6.84
CA PHE A 88 -8.51 -1.83 -6.60
C PHE A 88 -7.39 -2.86 -6.59
N THR A 89 -6.19 -2.36 -6.81
CA THR A 89 -4.92 -3.07 -6.60
C THR A 89 -3.91 -2.09 -6.02
N ALA A 90 -3.32 -2.43 -4.89
CA ALA A 90 -2.19 -1.71 -4.32
C ALA A 90 -0.91 -2.50 -4.53
N VAL A 91 0.12 -1.84 -5.06
CA VAL A 91 1.45 -2.42 -5.30
C VAL A 91 2.40 -1.87 -4.25
N VAL A 92 2.87 -2.76 -3.39
CA VAL A 92 3.88 -2.49 -2.36
C VAL A 92 5.26 -2.71 -2.97
N THR A 93 6.13 -1.71 -2.91
CA THR A 93 7.55 -1.89 -3.21
C THR A 93 8.34 -1.87 -1.90
N VAL A 94 9.21 -2.86 -1.72
CA VAL A 94 10.09 -2.97 -0.55
C VAL A 94 11.53 -2.93 -1.02
N ALA A 95 12.32 -2.04 -0.43
CA ALA A 95 13.76 -1.94 -0.68
C ALA A 95 14.43 -3.30 -0.45
N ALA A 96 15.41 -3.67 -1.28
CA ALA A 96 16.31 -4.77 -0.93
C ALA A 96 17.30 -4.30 0.14
N SER A 97 17.34 -5.01 1.26
CA SER A 97 18.28 -4.75 2.34
C SER A 97 18.77 -6.10 2.86
N PRO A 98 19.88 -6.63 2.32
CA PRO A 98 20.29 -7.99 2.62
C PRO A 98 20.76 -8.19 4.06
N VAL A 99 21.16 -7.14 4.79
CA VAL A 99 21.52 -7.11 6.21
C VAL A 99 21.63 -5.64 6.64
N ARG A 100 20.96 -5.20 7.71
CA ARG A 100 21.29 -3.91 8.38
C ARG A 100 21.91 -4.13 9.75
N ARG A 101 22.77 -3.21 10.20
CA ARG A 101 23.19 -3.16 11.61
C ARG A 101 22.18 -2.32 12.37
N SER A 102 21.81 -2.75 13.57
CA SER A 102 20.97 -1.99 14.49
C SER A 102 21.62 -0.63 14.78
N ALA A 103 20.82 0.43 14.92
CA ALA A 103 21.27 1.80 15.16
C ALA A 103 22.14 1.95 16.43
N ASP A 104 21.95 1.07 17.41
CA ASP A 104 22.71 0.98 18.66
C ASP A 104 23.96 0.08 18.56
N GLY A 105 24.19 -0.54 17.41
CA GLY A 105 25.30 -1.45 17.15
C GLY A 105 25.18 -2.83 17.83
N THR A 106 24.04 -3.16 18.44
CA THR A 106 23.89 -4.38 19.25
C THR A 106 23.37 -5.59 18.47
N GLY A 107 22.93 -5.41 17.22
CA GLY A 107 22.32 -6.49 16.44
C GLY A 107 22.33 -6.27 14.94
N VAL A 108 21.86 -7.29 14.22
CA VAL A 108 21.54 -7.23 12.79
C VAL A 108 20.01 -7.12 12.67
N LEU A 109 19.52 -6.13 11.93
CA LEU A 109 18.12 -6.06 11.53
C LEU A 109 17.87 -7.07 10.41
N GLU A 110 16.69 -7.69 10.45
CA GLU A 110 16.24 -8.70 9.50
C GLU A 110 16.34 -8.18 8.06
N ALA A 111 16.77 -9.05 7.16
CA ALA A 111 16.87 -8.73 5.75
C ALA A 111 15.46 -8.53 5.19
N THR A 112 15.25 -7.48 4.41
CA THR A 112 14.00 -7.40 3.65
C THR A 112 14.00 -8.51 2.60
N SER A 113 12.86 -9.19 2.46
CA SER A 113 12.71 -10.36 1.62
C SER A 113 11.35 -10.36 0.92
N VAL A 114 11.10 -11.39 0.11
CA VAL A 114 9.76 -11.65 -0.46
C VAL A 114 8.73 -11.85 0.65
N SER A 115 9.12 -12.43 1.79
CA SER A 115 8.28 -12.57 2.98
C SER A 115 7.87 -11.20 3.54
N SER A 116 8.80 -10.24 3.64
CA SER A 116 8.47 -8.87 4.07
C SER A 116 7.43 -8.23 3.15
N ALA A 117 7.56 -8.44 1.83
CA ALA A 117 6.61 -7.94 0.85
C ALA A 117 5.24 -8.63 0.94
N ALA A 118 5.21 -9.95 1.17
CA ALA A 118 3.99 -10.72 1.41
C ALA A 118 3.26 -10.24 2.67
N TRP A 119 3.99 -10.03 3.77
CA TRP A 119 3.45 -9.54 5.02
C TRP A 119 2.83 -8.15 4.85
N LEU A 120 3.55 -7.20 4.23
CA LEU A 120 3.04 -5.85 3.95
C LEU A 120 1.78 -5.86 3.07
N ALA A 121 1.75 -6.73 2.05
CA ALA A 121 0.55 -6.89 1.22
C ALA A 121 -0.63 -7.47 2.01
N GLY A 122 -0.38 -8.45 2.88
CA GLY A 122 -1.37 -9.03 3.79
C GLY A 122 -1.97 -7.99 4.74
N VAL A 123 -1.12 -7.28 5.48
CA VAL A 123 -1.53 -6.20 6.40
C VAL A 123 -2.27 -5.08 5.66
N GLY A 124 -1.78 -4.70 4.48
CA GLY A 124 -2.44 -3.71 3.62
C GLY A 124 -3.87 -4.11 3.25
N LEU A 125 -4.10 -5.36 2.86
CA LEU A 125 -5.43 -5.89 2.54
C LEU A 125 -6.35 -5.91 3.77
N LEU A 126 -5.81 -6.26 4.94
CA LEU A 126 -6.56 -6.33 6.20
C LEU A 126 -7.00 -4.94 6.68
N ASN A 127 -6.15 -3.93 6.56
CA ASN A 127 -6.46 -2.55 6.95
C ASN A 127 -7.64 -1.95 6.17
N VAL A 128 -7.89 -2.43 4.95
CA VAL A 128 -9.01 -2.01 4.10
C VAL A 128 -10.17 -3.02 4.09
N THR A 129 -10.12 -3.99 5.00
CA THR A 129 -11.11 -5.05 5.17
C THR A 129 -11.58 -5.07 6.63
N TRP A 130 -12.65 -4.33 6.90
CA TRP A 130 -13.26 -4.29 8.24
C TRP A 130 -14.43 -5.26 8.35
N PRO A 131 -14.52 -6.05 9.42
CA PRO A 131 -15.78 -6.59 9.89
C PRO A 131 -16.61 -5.42 10.45
N GLY A 132 -17.73 -5.08 9.80
CA GLY A 132 -18.46 -3.83 10.02
C GLY A 132 -19.13 -3.64 11.39
N GLN A 133 -19.01 -4.60 12.31
CA GLN A 133 -19.66 -4.58 13.64
C GLN A 133 -18.65 -4.64 14.81
N MET A 134 -17.36 -4.37 14.57
CA MET A 134 -16.35 -4.36 15.64
C MET A 134 -16.22 -2.98 16.30
N ASP A 135 -16.29 -2.95 17.63
CA ASP A 135 -15.80 -1.80 18.39
C ASP A 135 -14.26 -1.68 18.25
N HIS A 136 -13.69 -0.55 18.68
CA HIS A 136 -12.27 -0.26 18.46
C HIS A 136 -11.33 -1.30 19.12
N THR A 137 -11.65 -1.82 20.30
CA THR A 137 -10.81 -2.81 21.00
C THR A 137 -10.85 -4.15 20.29
N LEU A 138 -12.05 -4.61 19.90
CA LEU A 138 -12.22 -5.85 19.13
C LEU A 138 -11.57 -5.75 17.74
N ARG A 139 -11.55 -4.54 17.18
CA ARG A 139 -10.83 -4.23 15.94
C ARG A 139 -9.32 -4.40 16.11
N ASP A 140 -8.75 -3.84 17.17
CA ASP A 140 -7.30 -3.86 17.39
C ASP A 140 -6.87 -5.30 17.64
N ASP A 141 -7.61 -6.03 18.49
CA ASP A 141 -7.38 -7.46 18.74
C ASP A 141 -7.50 -8.32 17.47
N TRP A 142 -8.48 -8.02 16.60
CA TRP A 142 -8.66 -8.72 15.33
C TRP A 142 -7.52 -8.41 14.36
N LEU A 143 -7.11 -7.14 14.24
CA LEU A 143 -5.99 -6.73 13.40
C LEU A 143 -4.68 -7.36 13.87
N ASP A 144 -4.44 -7.42 15.17
CA ASP A 144 -3.27 -8.07 15.75
C ASP A 144 -3.24 -9.56 15.37
N GLN A 145 -4.35 -10.28 15.56
CA GLN A 145 -4.46 -11.69 15.18
C GLN A 145 -4.24 -11.93 13.67
N GLN A 146 -4.78 -11.04 12.82
CA GLN A 146 -4.60 -11.16 11.39
C GLN A 146 -3.18 -10.77 10.94
N THR A 147 -2.53 -9.85 11.64
CA THR A 147 -1.13 -9.47 11.41
C THR A 147 -0.18 -10.61 11.80
N GLU A 148 -0.43 -11.28 12.92
CA GLU A 148 0.29 -12.49 13.32
C GLU A 148 0.08 -13.61 12.29
N THR A 149 -1.16 -13.78 11.81
CA THR A 149 -1.45 -14.76 10.74
C THR A 149 -0.72 -14.42 9.45
N ALA A 150 -0.69 -13.14 9.06
CA ALA A 150 0.06 -12.67 7.90
C ALA A 150 1.57 -12.91 8.06
N TRP A 151 2.10 -12.81 9.29
CA TRP A 151 3.49 -13.12 9.60
C TRP A 151 3.79 -14.61 9.39
N VAL A 152 2.99 -15.50 9.98
CA VAL A 152 3.15 -16.96 9.83
C VAL A 152 3.08 -17.37 8.35
N LEU A 153 2.14 -16.80 7.59
CA LEU A 153 2.00 -17.09 6.15
C LEU A 153 3.16 -16.55 5.31
N ALA A 154 3.73 -15.41 5.69
CA ALA A 154 4.88 -14.84 5.02
C ALA A 154 6.18 -15.59 5.32
N ASP A 155 6.30 -16.22 6.49
CA ASP A 155 7.47 -17.02 6.88
C ASP A 155 7.61 -18.29 6.03
N ASP A 156 6.49 -18.95 5.67
CA ASP A 156 6.48 -20.15 4.82
C ASP A 156 5.82 -19.92 3.45
N LEU A 157 6.54 -19.25 2.54
CA LEU A 157 6.07 -19.01 1.17
C LEU A 157 6.01 -20.25 0.28
N GLU A 158 6.64 -21.36 0.70
CA GLU A 158 6.58 -22.66 0.00
C GLU A 158 5.44 -23.54 0.53
N GLY A 159 4.76 -23.10 1.58
CA GLY A 159 3.64 -23.78 2.20
C GLY A 159 2.42 -23.93 1.28
N ALA A 160 1.53 -24.84 1.66
CA ALA A 160 0.36 -25.21 0.84
C ALA A 160 -0.68 -24.09 0.66
N ASP A 161 -0.59 -23.01 1.44
CA ASP A 161 -1.45 -21.83 1.33
C ASP A 161 -1.09 -20.93 0.14
N TRP A 162 0.06 -21.17 -0.50
CA TRP A 162 0.56 -20.40 -1.63
C TRP A 162 0.51 -21.19 -2.93
N THR A 163 0.25 -20.48 -4.02
CA THR A 163 0.41 -20.98 -5.40
C THR A 163 1.35 -20.06 -6.16
N MET A 164 2.04 -20.58 -7.18
CA MET A 164 2.92 -19.78 -8.03
C MET A 164 2.15 -19.20 -9.22
N LEU A 165 2.27 -17.89 -9.44
CA LEU A 165 1.88 -17.20 -10.66
C LEU A 165 3.11 -16.69 -11.40
N SER A 166 3.02 -16.62 -12.73
CA SER A 166 4.01 -15.91 -13.54
C SER A 166 3.36 -14.67 -14.12
N LEU A 167 3.84 -13.50 -13.68
CA LEU A 167 3.33 -12.19 -14.09
C LEU A 167 4.48 -11.36 -14.68
N PRO A 168 4.23 -10.55 -15.72
CA PRO A 168 5.27 -9.71 -16.30
C PRO A 168 5.67 -8.59 -15.33
N VAL A 169 6.98 -8.41 -15.14
CA VAL A 169 7.60 -7.24 -14.52
C VAL A 169 8.54 -6.64 -15.55
N ASP A 170 8.29 -5.39 -15.95
CA ASP A 170 8.99 -4.73 -17.07
C ASP A 170 8.98 -5.58 -18.35
N GLY A 171 7.87 -6.29 -18.59
CA GLY A 171 7.68 -7.21 -19.72
C GLY A 171 8.37 -8.57 -19.57
N VAL A 172 9.07 -8.84 -18.47
CA VAL A 172 9.72 -10.14 -18.23
C VAL A 172 8.86 -11.02 -17.32
N PRO A 173 8.51 -12.26 -17.74
CA PRO A 173 7.79 -13.20 -16.88
C PRO A 173 8.55 -13.47 -15.59
N THR A 174 7.91 -13.16 -14.46
CA THR A 174 8.52 -13.21 -13.13
C THR A 174 7.64 -14.05 -12.20
N PRO A 175 8.22 -14.96 -11.39
CA PRO A 175 7.46 -15.77 -10.46
C PRO A 175 6.99 -14.95 -9.25
N PHE A 176 5.75 -15.19 -8.82
CA PHE A 176 5.14 -14.62 -7.62
C PHE A 176 4.46 -15.72 -6.81
N HIS A 177 4.62 -15.67 -5.50
CA HIS A 177 3.74 -16.38 -4.56
C HIS A 177 2.40 -15.65 -4.57
N TYR A 178 1.31 -16.39 -4.66
CA TYR A 178 -0.04 -15.88 -4.75
C TYR A 178 -0.98 -16.63 -3.82
N ARG A 179 -1.87 -15.90 -3.17
CA ARG A 179 -2.92 -16.44 -2.30
C ARG A 179 -4.19 -15.60 -2.45
N GLU A 180 -5.34 -16.27 -2.46
CA GLU A 180 -6.65 -15.64 -2.47
C GLU A 180 -7.48 -16.09 -1.28
N SER A 181 -8.28 -15.17 -0.75
CA SER A 181 -9.18 -15.36 0.38
C SER A 181 -10.53 -14.68 0.09
N GLU A 182 -11.49 -14.83 1.00
CA GLU A 182 -12.77 -14.12 0.89
C GLU A 182 -12.64 -12.58 0.90
N PHE A 183 -11.54 -12.06 1.42
CA PHE A 183 -11.28 -10.63 1.56
C PHE A 183 -10.65 -10.00 0.32
N GLY A 184 -10.06 -10.82 -0.54
CA GLY A 184 -9.25 -10.41 -1.68
C GLY A 184 -8.05 -11.33 -1.86
N TRP A 185 -7.11 -10.89 -2.67
CA TRP A 185 -5.90 -11.63 -2.97
C TRP A 185 -4.65 -10.84 -2.59
N ILE A 186 -3.56 -11.58 -2.38
CA ILE A 186 -2.22 -11.04 -2.19
C ILE A 186 -1.24 -11.80 -3.10
N LEU A 187 -0.16 -11.13 -3.48
CA LEU A 187 0.98 -11.74 -4.15
C LEU A 187 2.29 -11.12 -3.69
N ALA A 188 3.38 -11.88 -3.79
CA ALA A 188 4.71 -11.41 -3.45
C ALA A 188 5.80 -12.04 -4.33
N GLY A 189 6.79 -11.25 -4.73
CA GLY A 189 7.88 -11.68 -5.59
C GLY A 189 9.05 -10.71 -5.56
N SER A 190 10.05 -10.95 -6.42
CA SER A 190 11.22 -10.09 -6.55
C SER A 190 11.41 -9.63 -8.00
N THR A 191 11.83 -8.39 -8.17
CA THR A 191 12.18 -7.84 -9.48
C THR A 191 13.64 -8.13 -9.82
N GLN A 192 14.00 -8.01 -11.10
CA GLN A 192 15.40 -8.08 -11.53
C GLN A 192 16.26 -6.93 -11.01
N GLN A 193 15.63 -5.80 -10.62
CA GLN A 193 16.30 -4.64 -10.02
C GLN A 193 16.59 -4.84 -8.53
N GLY A 194 16.24 -6.00 -7.97
CA GLY A 194 16.55 -6.37 -6.60
C GLY A 194 15.52 -5.95 -5.55
N VAL A 195 14.55 -5.10 -5.88
CA VAL A 195 13.45 -4.78 -4.95
C VAL A 195 12.43 -5.92 -4.89
N HIS A 196 11.79 -6.08 -3.73
CA HIS A 196 10.69 -7.02 -3.55
C HIS A 196 9.36 -6.31 -3.79
N LEU A 197 8.43 -7.01 -4.45
CA LEU A 197 7.09 -6.51 -4.71
C LEU A 197 6.09 -7.34 -3.92
N GLY A 198 5.22 -6.65 -3.20
CA GLY A 198 3.96 -7.18 -2.73
C GLY A 198 2.84 -6.56 -3.54
N ALA A 199 1.73 -7.23 -3.74
CA ALA A 199 0.51 -6.56 -4.19
C ALA A 199 -0.70 -7.21 -3.55
N TYR A 200 -1.75 -6.42 -3.38
CA TYR A 200 -3.03 -6.90 -2.90
C TYR A 200 -4.17 -6.18 -3.59
N GLY A 201 -5.32 -6.83 -3.66
CA GLY A 201 -6.46 -6.25 -4.34
C GLY A 201 -7.76 -6.97 -4.09
N ARG A 202 -8.84 -6.29 -4.47
CA ARG A 202 -10.21 -6.80 -4.42
C ARG A 202 -10.97 -6.26 -5.63
N GLY A 203 -11.88 -7.06 -6.18
CA GLY A 203 -12.72 -6.66 -7.32
C GLY A 203 -11.98 -6.57 -8.67
N MET A 204 -10.65 -6.40 -8.65
CA MET A 204 -9.75 -6.65 -9.78
C MET A 204 -9.16 -8.06 -9.69
N SER A 205 -8.92 -8.69 -10.85
CA SER A 205 -8.26 -10.00 -10.91
C SER A 205 -6.75 -9.84 -10.76
N ALA A 206 -6.12 -10.69 -9.94
CA ALA A 206 -4.66 -10.82 -9.89
C ALA A 206 -4.09 -11.41 -11.18
N TYR A 207 -4.86 -12.27 -11.84
CA TYR A 207 -4.47 -12.89 -13.09
C TYR A 207 -4.44 -11.85 -14.20
N GLY A 208 -3.33 -11.79 -14.92
CA GLY A 208 -3.13 -10.88 -16.06
C GLY A 208 -2.65 -9.48 -15.66
N LEU A 209 -2.33 -9.24 -14.39
CA LEU A 209 -1.63 -8.02 -14.01
C LEU A 209 -0.22 -8.02 -14.59
N GLY A 210 0.24 -6.84 -14.99
CA GLY A 210 1.64 -6.57 -15.29
C GLY A 210 2.14 -5.43 -14.43
N PHE A 211 3.41 -5.51 -14.04
CA PHE A 211 4.07 -4.50 -13.24
C PHE A 211 5.16 -3.82 -14.06
N SER A 212 5.35 -2.53 -13.83
CA SER A 212 6.47 -1.79 -14.41
C SER A 212 7.05 -0.80 -13.43
N MET A 213 8.34 -0.53 -13.60
CA MET A 213 8.99 0.59 -12.94
C MET A 213 8.28 1.91 -13.29
N ILE A 214 8.00 2.72 -12.27
CA ILE A 214 7.36 4.02 -12.44
C ILE A 214 8.39 5.04 -12.88
N LYS A 215 8.14 5.64 -14.05
CA LYS A 215 9.03 6.63 -14.67
C LYS A 215 8.86 8.02 -14.06
N ASP A 216 7.65 8.37 -13.64
CA ASP A 216 7.31 9.66 -13.05
C ASP A 216 6.28 9.49 -11.94
N ILE A 217 6.73 9.55 -10.69
CA ILE A 217 5.87 9.42 -9.51
C ILE A 217 5.02 10.67 -9.27
N GLY A 218 5.43 11.83 -9.81
CA GLY A 218 4.69 13.09 -9.69
C GLY A 218 3.40 13.11 -10.51
N ALA A 219 3.22 12.14 -11.41
CA ALA A 219 2.00 11.97 -12.20
C ALA A 219 0.84 11.32 -11.42
N TYR A 220 1.09 10.84 -10.20
CA TYR A 220 0.11 10.13 -9.37
C TYR A 220 -0.59 11.11 -8.44
N GLU A 221 -1.89 10.89 -8.22
CA GLU A 221 -2.64 11.68 -7.24
C GLU A 221 -2.21 11.27 -5.82
N ALA A 222 -2.25 12.20 -4.87
CA ALA A 222 -1.76 12.00 -3.51
C ALA A 222 -2.74 12.53 -2.48
#